data_AF-A0A935Z2Y5-F1
#
_entry.id   AF-A0A935Z2Y5-F1
#
_cell.length_a   1.000
_cell.length_b   1.000
_cell.length_c   1.000
_cell.angle_alpha   90.00
_cell.angle_beta   90.00
_cell.angle_gamma   90.00
#
_symmetry.space_group_name_H-M   'P 1'
#
loop_
_entity.id
_entity.type
_entity.pdbx_description
1 polymer ?
#
loop_
_entity_poly.entity_id
_entity_poly.type
_entity_poly.pdbx_seq_one_letter_code
_entity_poly.pdbx_strand_id
1 'polypeptide(L)'
;MKKTNLCLSGLIAVCLFLTACSKKSETEQLADMRDSFTYSKYVLLSENGLALGLKAYQQGVKISGSEQMPEITQNEVCIARTLLAYGALVADKNKIALAESDLIDKENCDTFMRGAAGSLRGVIFHREKWPELAAQETKQSQTLLATVSDKETADTQLMALHLALGSNAVMQKDYERAQVHADALALVMEAPWLGKLAQATIHFKEGNVTDGVRDIKRLSEDETVPPQIRSELAKGINEIEAKTGSVDAPAFMGRVLIRGVWDMATEKTSGALSQVSGFVKSQVDDFETEEKK
;
A
#
# COMPACT_ATOMS: atom_id res chain seq x y z
N MET A 1 -14.98 -60.57 34.51
CA MET A 1 -16.02 -59.51 34.60
C MET A 1 -15.40 -58.18 34.17
N LYS A 2 -16.10 -57.46 33.31
CA LYS A 2 -15.69 -56.20 32.66
C LYS A 2 -15.80 -54.99 33.60
N LYS A 3 -14.99 -53.98 33.28
CA LYS A 3 -15.18 -52.51 33.33
C LYS A 3 -14.21 -51.81 34.28
N THR A 4 -13.35 -50.97 33.71
CA THR A 4 -13.34 -49.50 33.88
C THR A 4 -12.11 -48.94 33.16
N ASN A 5 -12.27 -48.53 31.90
CA ASN A 5 -11.35 -47.62 31.19
C ASN A 5 -12.20 -46.84 30.19
N LEU A 6 -13.04 -45.95 30.74
CA LEU A 6 -13.99 -45.14 29.97
C LEU A 6 -14.19 -43.78 30.64
N CYS A 7 -13.10 -43.16 31.09
CA CYS A 7 -13.09 -41.75 31.52
C CYS A 7 -11.92 -40.94 30.95
N LEU A 8 -10.88 -41.56 30.41
CA LEU A 8 -9.71 -40.83 29.90
C LEU A 8 -9.88 -40.33 28.46
N SER A 9 -10.83 -40.87 27.70
CA SER A 9 -11.08 -40.46 26.30
C SER A 9 -12.02 -39.24 26.18
N GLY A 10 -12.66 -38.81 27.27
CA GLY A 10 -13.58 -37.66 27.28
C GLY A 10 -12.91 -36.30 27.46
N LEU A 11 -11.78 -36.24 28.18
CA LEU A 11 -11.08 -34.96 28.44
C LEU A 11 -10.25 -34.47 27.25
N ILE A 12 -9.75 -35.37 26.41
CA ILE A 12 -8.96 -35.00 25.22
C ILE A 12 -9.87 -34.42 24.12
N ALA A 13 -11.11 -34.87 24.01
CA ALA A 13 -12.08 -34.35 23.05
C ALA A 13 -12.48 -32.89 23.38
N VAL A 14 -12.63 -32.53 24.65
CA VAL A 14 -13.00 -31.15 25.04
C VAL A 14 -11.84 -30.16 24.86
N CYS A 15 -10.58 -30.60 24.99
CA CYS A 15 -9.42 -29.76 24.71
C CYS A 15 -9.17 -29.54 23.20
N LEU A 16 -9.59 -30.48 22.34
CA LEU A 16 -9.47 -30.34 20.88
C LEU A 16 -10.55 -29.44 20.25
N PHE A 17 -11.64 -29.13 20.96
CA PHE A 17 -12.65 -28.16 20.52
C PHE A 17 -12.28 -26.70 20.86
N LEU A 18 -11.33 -26.48 21.78
CA LEU A 18 -10.90 -25.12 22.16
C LEU A 18 -9.87 -24.50 21.20
N THR A 19 -9.38 -25.24 20.21
CA THR A 19 -8.44 -24.75 19.18
C THR A 19 -9.09 -24.50 17.81
N ALA A 20 -10.39 -24.74 17.67
CA ALA A 20 -11.15 -24.37 16.47
C ALA A 20 -11.81 -22.99 16.65
N CYS A 21 -11.04 -21.98 17.04
CA CYS A 21 -11.45 -20.59 16.83
C CYS A 21 -11.38 -20.33 15.32
N SER A 22 -12.49 -20.53 14.61
CA SER A 22 -12.62 -20.04 13.23
C SER A 22 -12.35 -18.54 13.25
N LYS A 23 -11.33 -18.10 12.51
CA LYS A 23 -11.07 -16.68 12.30
C LYS A 23 -12.33 -16.07 11.68
N LYS A 24 -12.84 -14.99 12.27
CA LYS A 24 -14.03 -14.28 11.73
C LYS A 24 -13.82 -13.97 10.25
N SER A 25 -14.85 -14.15 9.44
CA SER A 25 -14.85 -13.70 8.05
C SER A 25 -14.66 -12.19 7.95
N GLU A 26 -14.23 -11.68 6.80
CA GLU A 26 -14.07 -10.23 6.58
C GLU A 26 -15.38 -9.48 6.83
N THR A 27 -16.52 -10.05 6.39
CA THR A 27 -17.85 -9.49 6.60
C THR A 27 -18.23 -9.42 8.08
N GLU A 28 -17.88 -10.44 8.88
CA GLU A 28 -18.10 -10.43 10.33
C GLU A 28 -17.19 -9.39 11.02
N GLN A 29 -15.94 -9.26 10.57
CA GLN A 29 -15.03 -8.24 11.09
C GLN A 29 -15.50 -6.82 10.74
N LEU A 30 -16.05 -6.62 9.55
CA LEU A 30 -16.69 -5.36 9.14
C LEU A 30 -17.93 -5.06 10.00
N ALA A 31 -18.76 -6.07 10.26
CA ALA A 31 -19.91 -5.92 11.15
C ALA A 31 -19.48 -5.52 12.57
N ASP A 32 -18.48 -6.21 13.15
CA ASP A 32 -17.90 -5.83 14.45
C ASP A 32 -17.37 -4.39 14.45
N MET A 33 -16.75 -3.95 13.36
CA MET A 33 -16.23 -2.59 13.24
C MET A 33 -17.36 -1.56 13.26
N ARG A 34 -18.46 -1.82 12.53
CA ARG A 34 -19.66 -0.97 12.50
C ARG A 34 -20.44 -0.98 13.81
N ASP A 35 -20.42 -2.11 14.51
CA ASP A 35 -21.03 -2.25 15.85
C ASP A 35 -20.15 -1.66 16.96
N SER A 36 -18.90 -1.30 16.66
CA SER A 36 -18.00 -0.73 17.65
C SER A 36 -18.49 0.63 18.13
N PHE A 37 -18.44 0.85 19.45
CA PHE A 37 -18.89 2.10 20.08
C PHE A 37 -18.28 3.35 19.44
N THR A 38 -17.00 3.31 19.07
CA THR A 38 -16.31 4.41 18.40
C THR A 38 -16.95 4.75 17.05
N TYR A 39 -17.26 3.75 16.23
CA TYR A 39 -17.92 3.95 14.93
C TYR A 39 -19.32 4.52 15.14
N SER A 40 -20.16 3.88 15.97
CA SER A 40 -21.55 4.29 16.12
C SER A 40 -21.69 5.69 16.72
N LYS A 41 -20.81 6.06 17.68
CA LYS A 41 -20.78 7.42 18.24
C LYS A 41 -20.30 8.46 17.23
N TYR A 42 -19.31 8.11 16.41
CA TYR A 42 -18.86 9.00 15.35
C TYR A 42 -19.96 9.23 14.31
N VAL A 43 -20.63 8.18 13.84
CA VAL A 43 -21.75 8.28 12.90
C VAL A 43 -22.82 9.23 13.45
N LEU A 44 -23.26 9.01 14.69
CA LEU A 44 -24.26 9.87 15.34
C LEU A 44 -23.80 11.33 15.42
N LEU A 45 -22.53 11.57 15.76
CA LEU A 45 -21.96 12.91 15.82
C LEU A 45 -21.89 13.55 14.43
N SER A 46 -21.46 12.81 13.41
CA SER A 46 -21.27 13.32 12.05
C SER A 46 -22.60 13.64 11.37
N GLU A 47 -23.60 12.77 11.49
CA GLU A 47 -24.95 12.98 10.96
C GLU A 47 -25.54 14.34 11.38
N ASN A 48 -25.30 14.75 12.63
CA ASN A 48 -25.83 15.99 13.18
C ASN A 48 -24.83 17.15 13.11
N GLY A 49 -23.54 16.86 13.27
CA GLY A 49 -22.47 17.82 13.42
C GLY A 49 -22.06 18.48 12.13
N LEU A 50 -22.09 17.76 11.00
CA LEU A 50 -21.71 18.32 9.70
C LEU A 50 -22.62 19.49 9.31
N ALA A 51 -23.95 19.32 9.45
CA ALA A 51 -24.91 20.37 9.17
C ALA A 51 -24.68 21.62 10.04
N LEU A 52 -24.35 21.43 11.32
CA LEU A 52 -24.01 22.54 12.23
C LEU A 52 -22.69 23.22 11.82
N GLY A 53 -21.67 22.44 11.44
CA GLY A 53 -20.40 22.95 10.96
C GLY A 53 -20.54 23.79 9.70
N LEU A 54 -21.30 23.32 8.71
CA LEU A 54 -21.55 24.06 7.48
C LEU A 54 -22.36 25.34 7.74
N LYS A 55 -23.35 25.32 8.64
CA LYS A 55 -24.08 26.53 9.08
C LYS A 55 -23.16 27.52 9.79
N ALA A 56 -22.27 27.04 10.66
CA ALA A 56 -21.29 27.88 11.34
C ALA A 56 -20.32 28.52 10.32
N TYR A 57 -19.93 27.77 9.30
CA TYR A 57 -19.12 28.28 8.18
C TYR A 57 -19.86 29.40 7.42
N GLN A 58 -21.11 29.18 7.02
CA GLN A 58 -21.94 30.25 6.40
C GLN A 58 -22.02 31.49 7.30
N GLN A 59 -22.23 31.31 8.60
CA GLN A 59 -22.26 32.43 9.54
C GLN A 59 -20.91 33.16 9.62
N GLY A 60 -19.79 32.43 9.58
CA GLY A 60 -18.45 33.00 9.51
C GLY A 60 -18.25 33.85 8.25
N VAL A 61 -18.66 33.34 7.09
CA VAL A 61 -18.60 34.06 5.80
C VAL A 61 -19.45 35.35 5.82
N LYS A 62 -20.62 35.30 6.47
CA LYS A 62 -21.46 36.48 6.68
C LYS A 62 -20.76 37.53 7.55
N ILE A 63 -20.10 37.10 8.63
CA ILE A 63 -19.38 37.99 9.55
C ILE A 63 -18.17 38.63 8.86
N SER A 64 -17.49 37.90 7.97
CA SER A 64 -16.35 38.42 7.21
C SER A 64 -16.74 39.41 6.10
N GLY A 65 -18.04 39.71 5.93
CA GLY A 65 -18.51 40.71 4.97
C GLY A 65 -18.47 40.25 3.51
N SER A 66 -18.46 38.93 3.26
CA SER A 66 -18.54 38.41 1.89
C SER A 66 -19.92 38.69 1.30
N GLU A 67 -19.97 39.23 0.08
CA GLU A 67 -21.22 39.48 -0.64
C GLU A 67 -21.87 38.19 -1.15
N GLN A 68 -21.06 37.15 -1.39
CA GLN A 68 -21.54 35.86 -1.86
C GLN A 68 -21.57 34.86 -0.70
N MET A 69 -22.78 34.48 -0.31
CA MET A 69 -23.01 33.41 0.66
C MET A 69 -22.93 32.07 -0.05
N PRO A 70 -22.12 31.12 0.43
CA PRO A 70 -22.10 29.78 -0.13
C PRO A 70 -23.45 29.12 0.15
N GLU A 71 -24.12 28.67 -0.89
CA GLU A 71 -25.29 27.82 -0.77
C GLU A 71 -24.83 26.43 -0.29
N ILE A 72 -25.50 25.88 0.71
CA ILE A 72 -25.29 24.49 1.12
C ILE A 72 -26.40 23.68 0.48
N THR A 73 -26.13 23.09 -0.68
CA THR A 73 -27.01 22.09 -1.27
C THR A 73 -26.63 20.70 -0.77
N GLN A 74 -27.41 19.69 -1.15
CA GLN A 74 -27.06 18.29 -0.88
C GLN A 74 -25.70 17.92 -1.49
N ASN A 75 -25.33 18.51 -2.62
CA ASN A 75 -24.05 18.25 -3.27
C ASN A 75 -22.87 18.70 -2.40
N GLU A 76 -22.93 19.89 -1.80
CA GLU A 76 -21.88 20.37 -0.88
C GLU A 76 -21.78 19.50 0.38
N VAL A 77 -22.89 18.95 0.87
CA VAL A 77 -22.88 17.97 1.96
C VAL A 77 -22.12 16.71 1.54
N CYS A 78 -22.42 16.16 0.36
CA CYS A 78 -21.75 14.98 -0.18
C CYS A 78 -20.25 15.22 -0.41
N ILE A 79 -19.88 16.38 -0.95
CA ILE A 79 -18.47 16.80 -1.09
C ILE A 79 -17.79 16.85 0.28
N ALA A 80 -18.40 17.51 1.26
CA ALA A 80 -17.83 17.66 2.59
C ALA A 80 -17.61 16.30 3.27
N ARG A 81 -18.57 15.36 3.17
CA ARG A 81 -18.40 13.99 3.67
C ARG A 81 -17.26 13.26 2.98
N THR A 82 -17.17 13.35 1.65
CA THR A 82 -16.07 12.73 0.89
C THR A 82 -14.72 13.27 1.34
N LEU A 83 -14.60 14.58 1.55
CA LEU A 83 -13.38 15.23 2.04
C LEU A 83 -13.05 14.83 3.49
N LEU A 84 -14.06 14.69 4.36
CA LEU A 84 -13.87 14.20 5.73
C LEU A 84 -13.40 12.74 5.75
N ALA A 85 -14.04 11.88 4.95
CA ALA A 85 -13.64 10.47 4.80
C ALA A 85 -12.18 10.36 4.36
N TYR A 86 -11.83 11.13 3.34
CA TYR A 86 -10.49 11.23 2.82
C TYR A 86 -9.47 11.77 3.84
N GLY A 87 -9.78 12.87 4.52
CA GLY A 87 -8.91 13.46 5.53
C GLY A 87 -8.66 12.49 6.69
N ALA A 88 -9.69 11.77 7.11
CA ALA A 88 -9.58 10.72 8.11
C ALA A 88 -8.69 9.56 7.64
N LEU A 89 -8.80 9.16 6.37
CA LEU A 89 -7.98 8.11 5.78
C LEU A 89 -6.50 8.51 5.72
N VAL A 90 -6.20 9.77 5.36
CA VAL A 90 -4.83 10.31 5.38
C VAL A 90 -4.24 10.32 6.79
N ALA A 91 -5.08 10.56 7.81
CA ALA A 91 -4.71 10.57 9.22
C ALA A 91 -4.74 9.18 9.88
N ASP A 92 -4.85 8.11 9.09
CA ASP A 92 -4.93 6.72 9.53
C ASP A 92 -6.06 6.46 10.55
N LYS A 93 -7.22 7.06 10.29
CA LYS A 93 -8.46 6.89 11.07
C LYS A 93 -9.48 6.08 10.27
N ASN A 94 -9.13 4.83 9.93
CA ASN A 94 -9.93 3.95 9.09
C ASN A 94 -11.41 3.86 9.50
N LYS A 95 -11.72 3.76 10.81
CA LYS A 95 -13.11 3.71 11.30
C LYS A 95 -13.91 4.98 11.03
N ILE A 96 -13.26 6.14 11.12
CA ILE A 96 -13.88 7.44 10.84
C ILE A 96 -14.08 7.59 9.33
N ALA A 97 -13.07 7.22 8.55
CA ALA A 97 -13.15 7.22 7.10
C ALA A 97 -14.29 6.30 6.61
N LEU A 98 -14.40 5.09 7.17
CA LEU A 98 -15.47 4.13 6.86
C LEU A 98 -16.84 4.71 7.21
N ALA A 99 -16.98 5.36 8.36
CA ALA A 99 -18.24 5.96 8.79
C ALA A 99 -18.71 7.06 7.84
N GLU A 100 -17.82 7.96 7.41
CA GLU A 100 -18.18 8.98 6.42
C GLU A 100 -18.50 8.38 5.05
N SER A 101 -17.74 7.39 4.59
CA SER A 101 -18.05 6.66 3.35
C SER A 101 -19.41 5.97 3.41
N ASP A 102 -19.75 5.31 4.52
CA ASP A 102 -21.06 4.68 4.73
C ASP A 102 -22.19 5.72 4.81
N LEU A 103 -21.91 6.92 5.32
CA LEU A 103 -22.88 8.03 5.34
C LEU A 103 -23.17 8.56 3.94
N ILE A 104 -22.18 8.64 3.05
CA ILE A 104 -22.39 9.06 1.65
C ILE A 104 -23.40 8.16 0.94
N ASP A 105 -23.42 6.86 1.22
CA ASP A 105 -24.40 5.93 0.62
C ASP A 105 -25.81 6.07 1.20
N LYS A 106 -25.94 6.54 2.44
CA LYS A 106 -27.24 6.80 3.07
C LYS A 106 -27.84 8.13 2.61
N GLU A 107 -26.99 9.06 2.21
CA GLU A 107 -27.36 10.39 1.72
C GLU A 107 -27.77 10.32 0.25
N ASN A 108 -28.53 11.31 -0.23
CA ASN A 108 -28.90 11.40 -1.65
C ASN A 108 -27.74 11.98 -2.49
N CYS A 109 -26.59 11.33 -2.44
CA CYS A 109 -25.40 11.72 -3.16
C CYS A 109 -25.42 11.20 -4.59
N ASP A 110 -24.81 11.98 -5.50
CA ASP A 110 -24.72 11.58 -6.90
C ASP A 110 -23.86 10.32 -7.10
N THR A 111 -23.87 9.82 -8.33
CA THR A 111 -23.13 8.60 -8.70
C THR A 111 -21.62 8.76 -8.52
N PHE A 112 -21.07 9.96 -8.77
CA PHE A 112 -19.64 10.20 -8.62
C PHE A 112 -19.24 10.11 -7.15
N MET A 113 -19.97 10.76 -6.25
CA MET A 113 -19.70 10.76 -4.81
C MET A 113 -19.82 9.35 -4.22
N ARG A 114 -20.82 8.58 -4.64
CA ARG A 114 -20.96 7.16 -4.22
C ARG A 114 -19.82 6.30 -4.75
N GLY A 115 -19.38 6.52 -5.99
CA GLY A 115 -18.18 5.89 -6.54
C GLY A 115 -16.93 6.24 -5.72
N ALA A 116 -16.69 7.52 -5.44
CA ALA A 116 -15.58 7.97 -4.62
C ALA A 116 -15.60 7.35 -3.21
N ALA A 117 -16.77 7.27 -2.56
CA ALA A 117 -16.94 6.61 -1.27
C ALA A 117 -16.58 5.11 -1.34
N GLY A 118 -17.00 4.40 -2.39
CA GLY A 118 -16.63 3.01 -2.65
C GLY A 118 -15.11 2.85 -2.84
N SER A 119 -14.44 3.74 -3.57
CA SER A 119 -12.98 3.72 -3.69
C SER A 119 -12.28 3.89 -2.34
N LEU A 120 -12.78 4.80 -1.49
CA LEU A 120 -12.25 5.00 -0.14
C LEU A 120 -12.45 3.76 0.75
N ARG A 121 -13.61 3.09 0.66
CA ARG A 121 -13.83 1.81 1.35
C ARG A 121 -12.90 0.71 0.86
N GLY A 122 -12.68 0.61 -0.46
CA GLY A 122 -11.72 -0.33 -1.03
C GLY A 122 -10.34 -0.18 -0.41
N VAL A 123 -9.89 1.07 -0.24
CA VAL A 123 -8.63 1.38 0.46
C VAL A 123 -8.67 1.01 1.94
N ILE A 124 -9.75 1.34 2.65
CA ILE A 124 -9.90 0.99 4.08
C ILE A 124 -9.81 -0.52 4.26
N PHE A 125 -10.54 -1.30 3.46
CA PHE A 125 -10.56 -2.76 3.54
C PHE A 125 -9.21 -3.36 3.17
N HIS A 126 -8.49 -2.76 2.23
CA HIS A 126 -7.10 -3.15 1.98
C HIS A 126 -6.22 -2.98 3.22
N ARG A 127 -6.31 -1.84 3.93
CA ARG A 127 -5.54 -1.58 5.16
C ARG A 127 -5.89 -2.52 6.31
N GLU A 128 -7.17 -2.88 6.44
CA GLU A 128 -7.64 -3.85 7.42
C GLU A 128 -7.30 -5.31 7.04
N LYS A 129 -6.62 -5.52 5.91
CA LYS A 129 -6.23 -6.82 5.35
C LYS A 129 -7.44 -7.70 5.02
N TRP A 130 -8.45 -7.09 4.40
CA TRP A 130 -9.68 -7.69 3.90
C TRP A 130 -9.74 -7.64 2.37
N PRO A 131 -8.91 -8.47 1.67
CA PRO A 131 -8.77 -8.41 0.21
C PRO A 131 -10.06 -8.70 -0.57
N GLU A 132 -10.96 -9.55 -0.07
CA GLU A 132 -12.20 -9.87 -0.79
C GLU A 132 -13.15 -8.66 -0.80
N LEU A 133 -13.34 -8.04 0.37
CA LEU A 133 -14.12 -6.82 0.48
C LEU A 133 -13.50 -5.66 -0.29
N ALA A 134 -12.17 -5.51 -0.25
CA ALA A 134 -11.46 -4.46 -0.99
C ALA A 134 -11.68 -4.58 -2.51
N ALA A 135 -11.60 -5.80 -3.05
CA ALA A 135 -11.84 -6.06 -4.46
C ALA A 135 -13.31 -5.81 -4.85
N GLN A 136 -14.25 -6.19 -3.97
CA GLN A 136 -15.68 -5.96 -4.19
C GLN A 136 -16.01 -4.47 -4.29
N GLU A 137 -15.59 -3.66 -3.31
CA GLU A 137 -15.85 -2.21 -3.29
C GLU A 137 -15.20 -1.51 -4.48
N THR A 138 -13.97 -1.90 -4.82
CA THR A 138 -13.26 -1.35 -5.98
C THR A 138 -14.05 -1.59 -7.27
N LYS A 139 -14.52 -2.82 -7.50
CA LYS A 139 -15.32 -3.16 -8.68
C LYS A 139 -16.64 -2.39 -8.72
N GLN A 140 -17.31 -2.26 -7.58
CA GLN A 140 -18.56 -1.50 -7.47
C GLN A 140 -18.33 -0.02 -7.75
N SER A 141 -17.29 0.57 -7.17
CA SER A 141 -16.87 1.95 -7.42
C SER A 141 -16.61 2.21 -8.90
N GLN A 142 -15.78 1.38 -9.55
CA GLN A 142 -15.49 1.49 -10.98
C GLN A 142 -16.76 1.42 -11.83
N THR A 143 -17.69 0.53 -11.47
CA THR A 143 -18.98 0.40 -12.17
C THR A 143 -19.80 1.69 -12.05
N LEU A 144 -19.84 2.31 -10.86
CA LEU A 144 -20.53 3.58 -10.65
C LEU A 144 -19.85 4.72 -11.42
N LEU A 145 -18.52 4.85 -11.29
CA LEU A 145 -17.74 5.90 -11.94
C LEU A 145 -17.81 5.82 -13.47
N ALA A 146 -17.92 4.62 -14.04
CA ALA A 146 -18.10 4.42 -15.48
C ALA A 146 -19.43 5.00 -16.02
N THR A 147 -20.41 5.27 -15.17
CA THR A 147 -21.70 5.87 -15.55
C THR A 147 -21.77 7.38 -15.37
N VAL A 148 -20.68 8.02 -14.94
CA VAL A 148 -20.58 9.48 -14.81
C VAL A 148 -20.45 10.09 -16.20
N SER A 149 -21.25 11.13 -16.49
CA SER A 149 -21.39 11.74 -17.82
C SER A 149 -20.12 12.41 -18.36
N ASP A 150 -19.16 12.73 -17.49
CA ASP A 150 -17.83 13.24 -17.83
C ASP A 150 -16.74 12.38 -17.16
N LYS A 151 -16.59 11.17 -17.68
CA LYS A 151 -15.64 10.18 -17.19
C LYS A 151 -14.19 10.68 -17.26
N GLU A 152 -13.83 11.41 -18.31
CA GLU A 152 -12.47 11.91 -18.51
C GLU A 152 -12.06 12.92 -17.44
N THR A 153 -12.95 13.87 -17.11
CA THR A 153 -12.71 14.81 -16.02
C THR A 153 -12.68 14.12 -14.66
N ALA A 154 -13.59 13.17 -14.43
CA ALA A 154 -13.66 12.39 -13.18
C ALA A 154 -12.38 11.55 -12.94
N ASP A 155 -11.94 10.81 -13.96
CA ASP A 155 -10.72 9.99 -13.89
C ASP A 155 -9.48 10.88 -13.71
N THR A 156 -9.41 12.01 -14.42
CA THR A 156 -8.29 12.97 -14.29
C THR A 156 -8.20 13.57 -12.87
N GLN A 157 -9.33 13.96 -12.30
CA GLN A 157 -9.37 14.51 -10.93
C GLN A 157 -8.99 13.45 -9.89
N LEU A 158 -9.48 12.23 -10.05
CA LEU A 158 -9.17 11.12 -9.15
C LEU A 158 -7.69 10.70 -9.25
N MET A 159 -7.13 10.67 -10.46
CA MET A 159 -5.70 10.46 -10.69
C MET A 159 -4.88 11.56 -10.02
N ALA A 160 -5.19 12.83 -10.28
CA ALA A 160 -4.46 13.96 -9.71
C ALA A 160 -4.48 13.95 -8.18
N LEU A 161 -5.63 13.58 -7.59
CA LEU A 161 -5.82 13.44 -6.15
C LEU A 161 -4.89 12.37 -5.57
N HIS A 162 -4.92 11.15 -6.12
CA HIS A 162 -4.09 10.05 -5.62
C HIS A 162 -2.59 10.31 -5.88
N LEU A 163 -2.22 10.98 -6.97
CA LEU A 163 -0.83 11.36 -7.23
C LEU A 163 -0.32 12.37 -6.19
N ALA A 164 -1.10 13.40 -5.89
CA ALA A 164 -0.73 14.43 -4.91
C ALA A 164 -0.54 13.84 -3.51
N LEU A 165 -1.45 12.95 -3.10
CA LEU A 165 -1.36 12.27 -1.81
C LEU A 165 -0.25 11.25 -1.71
N GLY A 166 -0.10 10.40 -2.73
CA GLY A 166 0.97 9.42 -2.81
C GLY A 166 2.31 10.14 -2.68
N SER A 167 2.48 11.27 -3.38
CA SER A 167 3.67 12.12 -3.28
C SER A 167 3.88 12.66 -1.86
N ASN A 168 2.83 13.20 -1.22
CA ASN A 168 2.92 13.68 0.16
C ASN A 168 3.26 12.54 1.16
N ALA A 169 2.73 11.33 0.96
CA ALA A 169 3.07 10.14 1.73
C ALA A 169 4.56 9.77 1.59
N VAL A 170 5.08 9.77 0.37
CA VAL A 170 6.51 9.57 0.10
C VAL A 170 7.37 10.63 0.81
N MET A 171 6.97 11.91 0.75
CA MET A 171 7.69 13.01 1.43
C MET A 171 7.72 12.84 2.95
N GLN A 172 6.66 12.30 3.54
CA GLN A 172 6.56 12.03 4.98
C GLN A 172 7.22 10.70 5.39
N LYS A 173 7.78 9.95 4.43
CA LYS A 173 8.30 8.57 4.61
C LYS A 173 7.25 7.59 5.13
N ASP A 174 5.98 7.89 4.87
CA ASP A 174 4.85 7.02 5.18
C ASP A 174 4.58 6.14 3.96
N TYR A 175 5.39 5.08 3.83
CA TYR A 175 5.43 4.24 2.64
C TYR A 175 4.21 3.34 2.53
N GLU A 176 3.64 2.88 3.65
CA GLU A 176 2.36 2.16 3.66
C GLU A 176 1.22 3.03 3.11
N ARG A 177 1.17 4.31 3.50
CA ARG A 177 0.21 5.27 2.91
C ARG A 177 0.51 5.60 1.45
N ALA A 178 1.77 5.63 1.05
CA ALA A 178 2.13 5.82 -0.35
C ALA A 178 1.65 4.64 -1.22
N GLN A 179 1.80 3.40 -0.72
CA GLN A 179 1.35 2.18 -1.40
C GLN A 179 -0.15 2.24 -1.70
N VAL A 180 -0.94 2.63 -0.71
CA VAL A 180 -2.39 2.80 -0.83
C VAL A 180 -2.78 3.70 -2.00
N HIS A 181 -2.06 4.81 -2.20
CA HIS A 181 -2.34 5.72 -3.30
C HIS A 181 -1.83 5.22 -4.65
N ALA A 182 -0.73 4.46 -4.65
CA ALA A 182 -0.26 3.78 -5.85
C ALA A 182 -1.23 2.67 -6.29
N ASP A 183 -1.81 1.91 -5.35
CA ASP A 183 -2.82 0.90 -5.65
C ASP A 183 -4.10 1.55 -6.15
N ALA A 184 -4.55 2.65 -5.54
CA ALA A 184 -5.68 3.41 -6.04
C ALA A 184 -5.43 3.95 -7.46
N LEU A 185 -4.23 4.46 -7.76
CA LEU A 185 -3.84 4.85 -9.13
C LEU A 185 -3.82 3.66 -10.09
N ALA A 186 -3.28 2.52 -9.67
CA ALA A 186 -3.24 1.29 -10.45
C ALA A 186 -4.67 0.85 -10.84
N LEU A 187 -5.63 1.03 -9.94
CA LEU A 187 -7.04 0.73 -10.17
C LEU A 187 -7.72 1.72 -11.11
N VAL A 188 -7.42 3.01 -11.00
CA VAL A 188 -7.98 4.04 -11.89
C VAL A 188 -7.41 3.95 -13.30
N MET A 189 -6.12 3.65 -13.43
CA MET A 189 -5.42 3.56 -14.70
C MET A 189 -5.54 2.19 -15.38
N GLU A 190 -6.28 1.24 -14.77
CA GLU A 190 -6.34 -0.16 -15.21
C GLU A 190 -4.95 -0.78 -15.42
N ALA A 191 -4.01 -0.38 -14.57
CA ALA A 191 -2.61 -0.74 -14.63
C ALA A 191 -2.14 -1.34 -13.30
N PRO A 192 -2.55 -2.58 -12.95
CA PRO A 192 -2.23 -3.22 -11.66
C PRO A 192 -0.73 -3.30 -11.36
N TRP A 193 0.11 -3.27 -12.39
CA TRP A 193 1.56 -3.26 -12.26
C TRP A 193 2.13 -1.99 -11.60
N LEU A 194 1.39 -0.87 -11.60
CA LEU A 194 1.80 0.36 -10.92
C LEU A 194 1.86 0.17 -9.39
N GLY A 195 0.88 -0.53 -8.81
CA GLY A 195 0.87 -0.87 -7.40
C GLY A 195 2.05 -1.78 -7.03
N LYS A 196 2.31 -2.80 -7.85
CA LYS A 196 3.48 -3.69 -7.69
C LYS A 196 4.82 -2.94 -7.79
N LEU A 197 4.92 -1.97 -8.70
CA LEU A 197 6.12 -1.13 -8.86
C LEU A 197 6.35 -0.22 -7.65
N ALA A 198 5.29 0.35 -7.09
CA ALA A 198 5.36 1.10 -5.86
C ALA A 198 5.84 0.21 -4.70
N GLN A 199 5.31 -1.02 -4.58
CA GLN A 199 5.72 -1.97 -3.54
C GLN A 199 7.22 -2.29 -3.64
N ALA A 200 7.73 -2.53 -4.85
CA ALA A 200 9.16 -2.75 -5.05
C ALA A 200 10.00 -1.55 -4.58
N THR A 201 9.51 -0.32 -4.80
CA THR A 201 10.16 0.91 -4.33
C THR A 201 10.16 1.01 -2.80
N ILE A 202 9.09 0.58 -2.14
CA ILE A 202 8.98 0.55 -0.69
C ILE A 202 10.00 -0.43 -0.10
N HIS A 203 10.13 -1.64 -0.65
CA HIS A 203 11.15 -2.60 -0.22
C HIS A 203 12.56 -2.00 -0.26
N PHE A 204 12.90 -1.21 -1.29
CA PHE A 204 14.19 -0.51 -1.33
C PHE A 204 14.33 0.55 -0.22
N LYS A 205 13.26 1.30 0.07
CA LYS A 205 13.29 2.33 1.11
C LYS A 205 13.40 1.77 2.52
N GLU A 206 12.86 0.58 2.76
CA GLU A 206 12.95 -0.13 4.03
C GLU A 206 14.28 -0.89 4.21
N GLY A 207 15.13 -0.91 3.18
CA GLY A 207 16.40 -1.66 3.19
C GLY A 207 16.25 -3.13 2.83
N ASN A 208 15.06 -3.58 2.45
CA ASN A 208 14.76 -4.92 1.96
C ASN A 208 15.16 -5.07 0.48
N VAL A 209 16.45 -4.86 0.18
CA VAL A 209 17.00 -4.81 -1.19
C VAL A 209 16.69 -6.08 -1.98
N THR A 210 16.77 -7.26 -1.34
CA THR A 210 16.48 -8.53 -2.03
C THR A 210 15.06 -8.59 -2.57
N ASP A 211 14.08 -8.23 -1.74
CA ASP A 211 12.68 -8.32 -2.11
C ASP A 211 12.33 -7.24 -3.14
N GLY A 212 12.91 -6.04 -3.02
CA GLY A 212 12.81 -5.01 -4.05
C GLY A 212 13.31 -5.47 -5.42
N VAL A 213 14.51 -6.05 -5.51
CA VAL A 213 15.04 -6.53 -6.79
C VAL A 213 14.22 -7.71 -7.34
N ARG A 214 13.74 -8.62 -6.46
CA ARG A 214 12.86 -9.72 -6.89
C ARG A 214 11.55 -9.23 -7.47
N ASP A 215 10.94 -8.22 -6.87
CA ASP A 215 9.69 -7.66 -7.38
C ASP A 215 9.90 -6.96 -8.72
N ILE A 216 11.01 -6.24 -8.90
CA ILE A 216 11.40 -5.68 -10.20
C ILE A 216 11.60 -6.78 -11.25
N LYS A 217 12.24 -7.90 -10.88
CA LYS A 217 12.40 -9.05 -11.78
C LYS A 217 11.06 -9.64 -12.21
N ARG A 218 10.15 -9.89 -11.26
CA ARG A 218 8.80 -10.36 -11.56
C ARG A 218 8.06 -9.40 -12.50
N LEU A 219 8.17 -8.09 -12.27
CA LEU A 219 7.58 -7.08 -13.15
C LEU A 219 8.18 -7.07 -14.56
N SER A 220 9.48 -7.39 -14.70
CA SER A 220 10.11 -7.48 -16.02
C SER A 220 9.58 -8.66 -16.86
N GLU A 221 8.99 -9.66 -16.21
CA GLU A 221 8.46 -10.87 -16.82
C GLU A 221 6.91 -10.84 -16.96
N ASP A 222 6.23 -9.92 -16.26
CA ASP A 222 4.76 -9.83 -16.18
C ASP A 222 4.13 -9.27 -17.47
N GLU A 223 3.37 -10.07 -18.21
CA GLU A 223 2.73 -9.67 -19.48
C GLU A 223 1.71 -8.52 -19.38
N THR A 224 1.23 -8.19 -18.18
CA THR A 224 0.36 -7.04 -17.95
C THR A 224 1.12 -5.70 -17.96
N VAL A 225 2.46 -5.75 -17.93
CA VAL A 225 3.34 -4.58 -17.99
C VAL A 225 3.63 -4.21 -19.46
N PRO A 226 3.55 -2.92 -19.84
CA PRO A 226 3.86 -2.47 -21.20
C PRO A 226 5.25 -2.97 -21.68
N PRO A 227 5.40 -3.44 -22.92
CA PRO A 227 6.64 -4.04 -23.42
C PRO A 227 7.89 -3.16 -23.23
N GLN A 228 7.74 -1.85 -23.39
CA GLN A 228 8.83 -0.88 -23.21
C GLN A 228 9.30 -0.85 -21.76
N ILE A 229 8.37 -0.86 -20.80
CA ILE A 229 8.68 -0.88 -19.38
C ILE A 229 9.33 -2.21 -19.00
N ARG A 230 8.78 -3.34 -19.46
CA ARG A 230 9.39 -4.67 -19.24
C ARG A 230 10.84 -4.74 -19.70
N SER A 231 11.13 -4.22 -20.89
CA SER A 231 12.48 -4.21 -21.45
C SER A 231 13.47 -3.41 -20.59
N GLU A 232 13.07 -2.25 -20.07
CA GLU A 232 13.92 -1.44 -19.19
C GLU A 232 14.15 -2.10 -17.83
N LEU A 233 13.10 -2.68 -17.23
CA LEU A 233 13.22 -3.44 -15.99
C LEU A 233 14.13 -4.67 -16.18
N ALA A 234 13.96 -5.41 -17.28
CA ALA A 234 14.79 -6.57 -17.61
C ALA A 234 16.26 -6.18 -17.81
N LYS A 235 16.53 -5.04 -18.45
CA LYS A 235 17.88 -4.51 -18.61
C LYS A 235 18.54 -4.25 -17.25
N GLY A 236 17.83 -3.59 -16.33
CA GLY A 236 18.32 -3.35 -14.97
C GLY A 236 18.61 -4.65 -14.21
N ILE A 237 17.73 -5.65 -14.31
CA ILE A 237 17.94 -6.97 -13.70
C ILE A 237 19.13 -7.69 -14.31
N ASN A 238 19.29 -7.67 -15.63
CA ASN A 238 20.43 -8.29 -16.31
C ASN A 238 21.76 -7.67 -15.88
N GLU A 239 21.81 -6.34 -15.70
CA GLU A 239 23.00 -5.65 -15.19
C GLU A 239 23.33 -6.04 -13.74
N ILE A 240 22.32 -6.23 -12.90
CA ILE A 240 22.49 -6.73 -11.52
C ILE A 240 22.98 -8.19 -11.56
N GLU A 241 22.27 -9.07 -12.27
CA GLU A 241 22.59 -10.50 -12.32
C GLU A 241 23.95 -10.80 -12.97
N ALA A 242 24.37 -10.00 -13.96
CA ALA A 242 25.73 -10.09 -14.52
C ALA A 242 26.82 -9.83 -13.46
N LYS A 243 26.50 -9.03 -12.44
CA LYS A 243 27.46 -8.63 -11.40
C LYS A 243 27.38 -9.47 -10.13
N THR A 244 26.19 -9.94 -9.77
CA THR A 244 25.93 -10.61 -8.48
C THR A 244 25.48 -12.06 -8.65
N GLY A 245 25.34 -12.52 -9.89
CA GLY A 245 24.60 -13.74 -10.20
C GLY A 245 23.10 -13.57 -9.95
N SER A 246 22.35 -14.66 -10.17
CA SER A 246 20.88 -14.62 -10.11
C SER A 246 20.32 -14.04 -8.80
N VAL A 247 19.31 -13.19 -8.94
CA VAL A 247 18.57 -12.56 -7.82
C VAL A 247 17.86 -13.60 -6.95
N ASP A 248 17.47 -14.72 -7.53
CA ASP A 248 16.76 -15.80 -6.84
C ASP A 248 17.71 -16.74 -6.09
N ALA A 249 19.02 -16.58 -6.26
CA ALA A 249 20.00 -17.42 -5.59
C ALA A 249 20.08 -17.10 -4.08
N PRO A 250 20.19 -18.11 -3.19
CA PRO A 250 20.36 -17.90 -1.75
C PRO A 250 21.57 -17.02 -1.39
N ALA A 251 22.62 -17.05 -2.22
CA ALA A 251 23.86 -16.29 -2.01
C ALA A 251 23.80 -14.85 -2.56
N PHE A 252 22.68 -14.40 -3.13
CA PHE A 252 22.56 -13.11 -3.80
C PHE A 252 23.04 -11.94 -2.93
N MET A 253 22.51 -11.79 -1.71
CA MET A 253 22.93 -10.69 -0.82
C MET A 253 24.38 -10.79 -0.36
N GLY A 254 24.89 -12.00 -0.17
CA GLY A 254 26.31 -12.21 0.12
C GLY A 254 27.19 -11.67 -1.01
N ARG A 255 26.81 -11.91 -2.27
CA ARG A 255 27.53 -11.42 -3.44
C ARG A 255 27.38 -9.91 -3.65
N VAL A 256 26.20 -9.35 -3.38
CA VAL A 256 25.98 -7.89 -3.38
C VAL A 256 26.90 -7.19 -2.38
N LEU A 257 26.97 -7.69 -1.13
CA LEU A 257 27.82 -7.11 -0.09
C LEU A 257 29.31 -7.22 -0.42
N ILE A 258 29.76 -8.41 -0.84
CA ILE A 258 31.17 -8.63 -1.25
C ILE A 258 31.54 -7.67 -2.39
N ARG A 259 30.66 -7.52 -3.39
CA ARG A 259 30.90 -6.63 -4.51
C ARG A 259 30.88 -5.16 -4.12
N GLY A 260 29.95 -4.74 -3.26
CA GLY A 260 29.94 -3.38 -2.73
C GLY A 260 31.20 -3.04 -1.95
N VAL A 261 31.70 -3.97 -1.11
CA VAL A 261 32.97 -3.81 -0.41
C VAL A 261 34.15 -3.74 -1.39
N TRP A 262 34.16 -4.58 -2.42
CA TRP A 262 35.19 -4.60 -3.45
C TRP A 262 35.20 -3.31 -4.30
N ASP A 263 34.04 -2.83 -4.72
CA ASP A 263 33.89 -1.60 -5.51
C ASP A 263 34.30 -0.39 -4.66
N MET A 264 33.88 -0.31 -3.39
CA MET A 264 34.35 0.73 -2.46
C MET A 264 35.85 0.65 -2.19
N ALA A 265 36.40 -0.55 -2.06
CA ALA A 265 37.83 -0.74 -1.89
C ALA A 265 38.56 -0.23 -3.14
N THR A 266 38.17 -0.66 -4.34
CA THR A 266 38.84 -0.29 -5.60
C THR A 266 38.66 1.19 -5.97
N GLU A 267 37.52 1.82 -5.70
CA GLU A 267 37.31 3.26 -5.88
C GLU A 267 38.16 4.11 -4.92
N LYS A 268 38.21 3.75 -3.62
CA LYS A 268 39.00 4.49 -2.62
C LYS A 268 40.51 4.21 -2.67
N THR A 269 40.94 3.17 -3.39
CA THR A 269 42.33 2.70 -3.40
C THR A 269 43.05 2.93 -4.72
N SER A 270 42.49 3.74 -5.63
CA SER A 270 43.12 4.13 -6.90
C SER A 270 44.53 4.74 -6.77
N GLY A 271 45.00 5.07 -5.55
CA GLY A 271 46.42 5.35 -5.25
C GLY A 271 47.15 4.37 -4.31
N ALA A 272 46.45 3.56 -3.49
CA ALA A 272 47.05 2.82 -2.37
C ALA A 272 47.16 1.30 -2.61
N LEU A 273 46.29 0.68 -3.42
CA LEU A 273 46.37 -0.77 -3.70
C LEU A 273 47.43 -1.14 -4.75
N SER A 274 48.06 -0.18 -5.43
CA SER A 274 49.24 -0.45 -6.27
C SER A 274 50.45 -0.93 -5.45
N GLN A 275 50.52 -0.59 -4.16
CA GLN A 275 51.56 -1.06 -3.25
C GLN A 275 51.23 -2.44 -2.63
N VAL A 276 49.95 -2.74 -2.43
CA VAL A 276 49.49 -4.04 -1.90
C VAL A 276 49.51 -5.12 -2.98
N SER A 277 49.22 -4.79 -4.23
CA SER A 277 49.40 -5.72 -5.35
C SER A 277 50.88 -6.09 -5.56
N GLY A 278 51.81 -5.16 -5.28
CA GLY A 278 53.25 -5.43 -5.25
C GLY A 278 53.67 -6.39 -4.12
N PHE A 279 53.08 -6.25 -2.93
CA PHE A 279 53.36 -7.13 -1.80
C PHE A 279 52.81 -8.55 -2.02
N VAL A 280 51.57 -8.66 -2.53
CA VAL A 280 50.95 -9.95 -2.88
C VAL A 280 51.71 -10.62 -4.02
N LYS A 281 52.20 -9.86 -5.02
CA LYS A 281 53.02 -10.43 -6.10
C LYS A 281 54.39 -10.91 -5.61
N SER A 282 55.04 -10.20 -4.68
CA SER A 282 56.29 -10.66 -4.07
C SER A 282 56.12 -11.93 -3.23
N GLN A 283 54.97 -12.12 -2.57
CA GLN A 283 54.72 -13.35 -1.82
C GLN A 283 54.32 -14.54 -2.72
N VAL A 284 53.76 -14.28 -3.90
CA VAL A 284 53.46 -15.34 -4.88
C VAL A 284 54.74 -15.79 -5.59
N ASP A 285 55.67 -14.88 -5.90
CA ASP A 285 56.94 -15.22 -6.56
C ASP A 285 57.94 -15.94 -5.61
N ASP A 286 57.91 -15.63 -4.30
CA ASP A 286 58.71 -16.35 -3.29
C ASP A 286 58.19 -17.77 -3.01
N PHE A 287 56.88 -18.03 -3.17
CA PHE A 287 56.31 -19.38 -3.04
C PHE A 287 56.61 -20.29 -4.24
N GLU A 288 56.68 -19.74 -5.46
CA GLU A 288 56.98 -20.53 -6.67
C GLU A 288 58.47 -20.89 -6.83
N THR A 289 59.37 -20.25 -6.08
CA THR A 289 60.81 -20.53 -6.11
C THR A 289 61.27 -21.55 -5.06
N GLU A 290 60.49 -21.79 -3.99
CA GLU A 290 60.75 -22.87 -3.03
C GLU A 290 60.24 -24.25 -3.48
N GLU A 291 59.29 -24.33 -4.42
CA GLU A 291 58.80 -25.59 -4.98
C GLU A 291 59.71 -26.22 -6.06
N LYS A 292 60.84 -25.57 -6.40
CA LYS A 292 61.80 -26.04 -7.44
C LYS A 292 63.22 -26.34 -6.92
N LYS A 293 63.40 -26.55 -5.62
CA LYS A 293 64.64 -27.10 -5.03
C LYS A 293 64.34 -28.37 -4.24
#